data_AF-A0A7V6KWT6-F1
#
_entry.id   AF-A0A7V6KWT6-F1
#
_cell.length_a   1.000
_cell.length_b   1.000
_cell.length_c   1.000
_cell.angle_alpha   90.00
_cell.angle_beta   90.00
_cell.angle_gamma   90.00
#
_symmetry.space_group_name_H-M   'P 1'
#
loop_
_entity.id
_entity.type
_entity.pdbx_description
1 polymer ?
#
loop_
_entity_poly.entity_id
_entity_poly.type
_entity_poly.pdbx_seq_one_letter_code
_entity_poly.pdbx_strand_id
1 'polypeptide(L)'
;MKLLNVDTVAGAITKMDQYFKDLKLKKEEIDTFKSLGRIAGADVYASCNLPEFSRSTVDGYALLAKDTFGASDSLPVFLKLTGKVEMGQPTDLDLSPGEAVYVPTGGMIPKGADAVVMLEYVDQMDDTTIAVHRPSAPGEGMIITGEDIKKGDLIMKQGRRIKPQDIGALAGVGITKIMVFEKPKIAVVSTGDEIVEPAPEISFGKIRDINTYALASLGTELGAEITYKGVVGDDFTELREKLLSLINHNHIIIVSGGSSVGNKDVTARVIDSLGHPGTFVHGVAVKPGKPTIIGKSENTALFGLPGHPVSAMIVFKIFIEHLIKRLNHQDDAEEITVPAVAGANIHSAPGKETYQMVTLEGSNGDYVASPIYGKSGAISLMTKAQGFVRIGHNKEGVKKGEKVLVHLL
;
A
#
# COMPACT_ATOMS: atom_id res chain seq x y z
N MET A 1 -23.55 -32.17 21.97
CA MET A 1 -22.45 -31.39 21.37
C MET A 1 -22.86 -31.06 19.94
N LYS A 2 -23.33 -29.84 19.63
CA LYS A 2 -23.51 -29.44 18.23
C LYS A 2 -22.11 -29.33 17.63
N LEU A 3 -21.75 -30.25 16.73
CA LEU A 3 -20.53 -30.11 15.93
C LEU A 3 -20.67 -28.81 15.15
N LEU A 4 -19.77 -27.84 15.38
CA LEU A 4 -19.71 -26.62 14.58
C LEU A 4 -19.59 -27.03 13.11
N ASN A 5 -20.57 -26.67 12.30
CA ASN A 5 -20.47 -26.80 10.86
C ASN A 5 -19.55 -25.66 10.39
N VAL A 6 -18.25 -25.94 10.31
CA VAL A 6 -17.23 -24.93 10.04
C VAL A 6 -17.12 -24.66 8.54
N ASP A 7 -16.94 -23.39 8.18
CA ASP A 7 -16.66 -23.00 6.80
C ASP A 7 -15.19 -23.28 6.45
N THR A 8 -14.88 -23.60 5.19
CA THR A 8 -13.50 -23.52 4.70
C THR A 8 -13.06 -22.05 4.64
N VAL A 9 -11.75 -21.78 4.60
CA VAL A 9 -11.25 -20.40 4.44
C VAL A 9 -11.81 -19.78 3.17
N ALA A 10 -11.73 -20.49 2.04
CA ALA A 10 -12.30 -20.05 0.77
C ALA A 10 -13.83 -19.82 0.86
N GLY A 11 -14.57 -20.73 1.50
CA GLY A 11 -16.02 -20.58 1.66
C GLY A 11 -16.40 -19.36 2.51
N ALA A 12 -15.64 -19.09 3.57
CA ALA A 12 -15.82 -17.89 4.39
C ALA A 12 -15.52 -16.61 3.58
N ILE A 13 -14.45 -16.59 2.78
CA ILE A 13 -14.13 -15.46 1.88
C ILE A 13 -15.26 -15.23 0.86
N THR A 14 -15.76 -16.29 0.19
CA THR A 14 -16.89 -16.16 -0.74
C THR A 14 -18.13 -15.56 -0.07
N LYS A 15 -18.45 -16.00 1.15
CA LYS A 15 -19.56 -15.41 1.93
C LYS A 15 -19.29 -13.94 2.26
N MET A 16 -18.08 -13.60 2.72
CA MET A 16 -17.70 -12.21 2.97
C MET A 16 -17.89 -11.36 1.72
N ASP A 17 -17.47 -11.87 0.57
CA ASP A 17 -17.55 -11.14 -0.68
C ASP A 17 -18.99 -10.87 -1.12
N GLN A 18 -19.91 -11.76 -0.78
CA GLN A 18 -21.34 -11.61 -1.00
C GLN A 18 -21.99 -10.65 0.01
N TYR A 19 -21.75 -10.84 1.31
CA TYR A 19 -22.40 -10.06 2.37
C TYR A 19 -21.85 -8.63 2.48
N PHE A 20 -20.58 -8.40 2.17
CA PHE A 20 -19.94 -7.09 2.21
C PHE A 20 -19.88 -6.38 0.85
N LYS A 21 -20.56 -6.88 -0.18
CA LYS A 21 -20.54 -6.28 -1.53
C LYS A 21 -20.97 -4.82 -1.58
N ASP A 22 -21.86 -4.43 -0.68
CA ASP A 22 -22.43 -3.08 -0.62
C ASP A 22 -21.66 -2.17 0.35
N LEU A 23 -20.67 -2.70 1.07
CA LEU A 23 -19.81 -1.91 1.95
C LEU A 23 -18.85 -1.09 1.10
N LYS A 24 -19.00 0.24 1.14
CA LYS A 24 -18.21 1.17 0.32
C LYS A 24 -17.70 2.31 1.19
N LEU A 25 -16.46 2.72 0.92
CA LEU A 25 -15.87 3.90 1.52
C LEU A 25 -16.42 5.15 0.83
N LYS A 26 -16.68 6.21 1.61
CA LYS A 26 -17.03 7.52 1.04
C LYS A 26 -15.80 8.13 0.37
N LYS A 27 -16.03 9.14 -0.46
CA LYS A 27 -14.96 9.93 -1.08
C LYS A 27 -14.83 11.28 -0.38
N GLU A 28 -13.62 11.78 -0.30
CA GLU A 28 -13.29 13.10 0.26
C GLU A 28 -12.22 13.79 -0.60
N GLU A 29 -12.28 15.12 -0.67
CA GLU A 29 -11.23 15.93 -1.30
C GLU A 29 -10.19 16.30 -0.25
N ILE A 30 -8.92 16.01 -0.52
CA ILE A 30 -7.81 16.36 0.35
C ILE A 30 -6.70 17.05 -0.42
N ASP A 31 -5.81 17.71 0.31
CA ASP A 31 -4.56 18.24 -0.22
C ASP A 31 -3.67 17.13 -0.81
N THR A 32 -3.14 17.34 -2.02
CA THR A 32 -2.26 16.38 -2.72
C THR A 32 -1.02 16.01 -1.89
N PHE A 33 -0.48 16.93 -1.09
CA PHE A 33 0.65 16.65 -0.21
C PHE A 33 0.29 15.66 0.92
N LYS A 34 -0.98 15.65 1.36
CA LYS A 34 -1.50 14.75 2.42
C LYS A 34 -2.04 13.43 1.87
N SER A 35 -1.99 13.21 0.56
CA SER A 35 -2.63 12.06 -0.08
C SER A 35 -1.74 10.81 -0.15
N LEU A 36 -0.51 10.85 0.37
CA LEU A 36 0.40 9.71 0.36
C LEU A 36 -0.25 8.47 0.99
N GLY A 37 -0.20 7.35 0.25
CA GLY A 37 -0.75 6.06 0.69
C GLY A 37 -2.27 5.97 0.69
N ARG A 38 -3.01 7.05 0.39
CA ARG A 38 -4.46 7.03 0.17
C ARG A 38 -4.80 6.37 -1.17
N ILE A 39 -6.07 6.03 -1.34
CA ILE A 39 -6.59 5.43 -2.57
C ILE A 39 -7.30 6.50 -3.40
N ALA A 40 -6.94 6.62 -4.69
CA ALA A 40 -7.55 7.57 -5.61
C ALA A 40 -9.07 7.36 -5.73
N GLY A 41 -9.84 8.41 -5.48
CA GLY A 41 -11.29 8.41 -5.50
C GLY A 41 -11.88 8.68 -6.89
N ALA A 42 -11.09 9.14 -7.84
CA ALA A 42 -11.49 9.36 -9.23
C ALA A 42 -10.26 9.21 -10.15
N ASP A 43 -10.51 9.04 -11.45
CA ASP A 43 -9.47 9.19 -12.47
C ASP A 43 -8.99 10.65 -12.46
N VAL A 44 -7.67 10.85 -12.56
CA VAL A 44 -7.03 12.16 -12.55
C VAL A 44 -6.29 12.37 -13.85
N TYR A 45 -6.63 13.45 -14.55
CA TYR A 45 -6.08 13.81 -15.84
C TYR A 45 -5.23 15.08 -15.73
N ALA A 46 -4.19 15.18 -16.55
CA ALA A 46 -3.30 16.32 -16.58
C ALA A 46 -4.01 17.61 -17.05
N SER A 47 -3.91 18.68 -16.25
CA SER A 47 -4.46 20.00 -16.56
C SER A 47 -3.64 20.78 -17.60
N CYS A 48 -2.34 20.51 -17.66
CA CYS A 48 -1.38 21.15 -18.56
C CYS A 48 -0.34 20.12 -19.06
N ASN A 49 0.54 20.57 -19.96
CA ASN A 49 1.70 19.81 -20.39
C ASN A 49 2.80 19.89 -19.32
N LEU A 50 3.58 18.83 -19.16
CA LEU A 50 4.79 18.81 -18.35
C LEU A 50 5.96 18.35 -19.26
N PRO A 51 7.00 19.20 -19.44
CA PRO A 51 7.04 20.62 -19.10
C PRO A 51 6.05 21.44 -19.96
N GLU A 52 5.66 22.63 -19.47
CA GLU A 52 4.73 23.54 -20.18
C GLU A 52 5.37 24.23 -21.40
N PHE A 53 6.70 24.30 -21.42
CA PHE A 53 7.51 24.83 -22.50
C PHE A 53 8.74 23.93 -22.71
N SER A 54 9.30 23.92 -23.92
CA SER A 54 10.56 23.23 -24.20
C SER A 54 11.67 23.88 -23.38
N ARG A 55 12.43 23.08 -22.65
CA ARG A 55 13.48 23.55 -21.73
C ARG A 55 14.79 22.82 -21.94
N SER A 56 15.90 23.47 -21.60
CA SER A 56 17.20 22.81 -21.67
C SER A 56 17.41 21.82 -20.51
N THR A 57 18.13 20.73 -20.78
CA THR A 57 18.57 19.74 -19.78
C THR A 57 20.01 19.94 -19.33
N VAL A 58 20.71 20.90 -19.93
CA VAL A 58 22.13 21.19 -19.69
C VAL A 58 22.34 22.69 -19.66
N ASP A 59 23.46 23.14 -19.08
CA ASP A 59 23.90 24.52 -19.32
C ASP A 59 24.61 24.53 -20.69
N GLY A 60 24.21 25.43 -21.59
CA GLY A 60 24.68 25.35 -22.96
C GLY A 60 24.22 26.46 -23.88
N TYR A 61 24.33 26.18 -25.18
CA TYR A 61 23.92 27.10 -26.24
C TYR A 61 22.83 26.45 -27.09
N ALA A 62 21.65 27.07 -27.09
CA ALA A 62 20.56 26.71 -27.97
C ALA A 62 20.91 27.15 -29.40
N LEU A 63 20.81 26.21 -30.33
CA LEU A 63 21.20 26.36 -31.73
C LEU A 63 20.30 25.54 -32.66
N LEU A 64 20.49 25.71 -33.97
CA LEU A 64 19.97 24.79 -34.97
C LEU A 64 20.98 23.64 -35.17
N ALA A 65 20.60 22.42 -34.84
CA ALA A 65 21.43 21.22 -34.91
C ALA A 65 22.19 21.12 -36.25
N LYS A 66 21.49 21.40 -37.36
CA LYS A 66 22.06 21.38 -38.72
C LYS A 66 23.27 22.30 -38.90
N ASP A 67 23.36 23.40 -38.15
CA ASP A 67 24.46 24.34 -38.28
C ASP A 67 25.75 23.79 -37.65
N THR A 68 25.64 22.78 -36.78
CA THR A 68 26.79 22.11 -36.17
C THR A 68 27.23 20.85 -36.92
N PHE A 69 26.54 20.47 -38.00
CA PHE A 69 26.85 19.24 -38.73
C PHE A 69 28.25 19.31 -39.34
N GLY A 70 29.11 18.36 -38.98
CA GLY A 70 30.50 18.31 -39.40
C GLY A 70 31.48 19.02 -38.45
N ALA A 71 31.00 19.64 -37.37
CA ALA A 71 31.87 20.15 -36.31
C ALA A 71 32.73 19.02 -35.71
N SER A 72 33.98 19.35 -35.37
CA SER A 72 34.89 18.47 -34.62
C SER A 72 35.93 19.32 -33.88
N ASP A 73 36.70 18.72 -32.97
CA ASP A 73 37.79 19.41 -32.27
C ASP A 73 38.83 20.03 -33.22
N SER A 74 39.02 19.45 -34.41
CA SER A 74 39.93 19.95 -35.43
C SER A 74 39.29 20.92 -36.43
N LEU A 75 37.95 20.98 -36.46
CA LEU A 75 37.17 21.82 -37.36
C LEU A 75 35.91 22.34 -36.62
N PRO A 76 36.08 23.31 -35.71
CA PRO A 76 34.93 23.90 -35.03
C PRO A 76 34.06 24.70 -36.00
N VAL A 77 32.76 24.73 -35.72
CA VAL A 77 31.84 25.67 -36.37
C VAL A 77 31.71 26.91 -35.52
N PHE A 78 31.82 28.08 -36.15
CA PHE A 78 31.62 29.36 -35.49
C PHE A 78 30.17 29.83 -35.66
N LEU A 79 29.52 30.13 -34.54
CA LEU A 79 28.15 30.66 -34.51
C LEU A 79 28.13 32.02 -33.82
N LYS A 80 27.20 32.87 -34.24
CA LYS A 80 26.99 34.19 -33.64
C LYS A 80 26.16 34.06 -32.37
N LEU A 81 26.72 34.47 -31.22
CA LEU A 81 26.02 34.57 -29.95
C LEU A 81 25.11 35.82 -29.96
N THR A 82 23.79 35.61 -29.97
CA THR A 82 22.81 36.70 -30.14
C THR A 82 22.06 37.07 -28.86
N GLY A 83 22.25 36.31 -27.78
CA GLY A 83 21.63 36.63 -26.50
C GLY A 83 21.81 35.55 -25.45
N LYS A 84 21.09 35.75 -24.34
CA LYS A 84 21.10 34.87 -23.17
C LYS A 84 19.68 34.74 -22.63
N VAL A 85 19.25 33.52 -22.32
CA VAL A 85 18.01 33.26 -21.59
C VAL A 85 18.27 33.35 -20.09
N GLU A 86 17.41 34.10 -19.38
CA GLU A 86 17.46 34.21 -17.93
C GLU A 86 16.58 33.13 -17.28
N MET A 87 17.08 32.51 -16.21
CA MET A 87 16.38 31.41 -15.54
C MET A 87 15.08 31.91 -14.90
N GLY A 88 13.99 31.17 -15.14
CA GLY A 88 12.66 31.50 -14.61
C GLY A 88 11.96 32.67 -15.33
N GLN A 89 12.51 33.17 -16.45
CA GLN A 89 11.88 34.19 -17.28
C GLN A 89 11.50 33.60 -18.66
N PRO A 90 10.37 34.02 -19.25
CA PRO A 90 10.09 33.72 -20.64
C PRO A 90 11.11 34.42 -21.56
N THR A 91 11.34 33.85 -22.73
CA THR A 91 12.21 34.44 -23.76
C THR A 91 11.43 34.68 -25.05
N ASP A 92 11.57 35.88 -25.61
CA ASP A 92 11.05 36.25 -26.94
C ASP A 92 12.15 36.21 -28.01
N LEU A 93 13.34 35.68 -27.67
CA LEU A 93 14.42 35.50 -28.63
C LEU A 93 14.02 34.50 -29.71
N ASP A 94 14.32 34.83 -30.96
CA ASP A 94 14.12 33.97 -32.13
C ASP A 94 15.48 33.70 -32.75
N LEU A 95 15.75 32.43 -33.05
CA LEU A 95 17.04 31.95 -33.51
C LEU A 95 17.04 31.79 -35.04
N SER A 96 17.96 32.49 -35.71
CA SER A 96 18.20 32.30 -37.15
C SER A 96 19.34 31.31 -37.42
N PRO A 97 19.42 30.72 -38.64
CA PRO A 97 20.57 29.90 -39.02
C PRO A 97 21.91 30.62 -38.85
N GLY A 98 22.89 29.95 -38.27
CA GLY A 98 24.21 30.49 -37.94
C GLY A 98 24.28 31.23 -36.59
N GLU A 99 23.19 31.27 -35.83
CA GLU A 99 23.11 31.93 -34.53
C GLU A 99 23.02 30.91 -33.38
N ALA A 100 23.39 31.37 -32.18
CA ALA A 100 23.28 30.63 -30.93
C ALA A 100 22.84 31.57 -29.80
N VAL A 101 22.13 31.03 -28.82
CA VAL A 101 21.71 31.75 -27.61
C VAL A 101 22.12 30.93 -26.40
N TYR A 102 22.77 31.55 -25.41
CA TYR A 102 23.06 30.84 -24.16
C TYR A 102 21.75 30.51 -23.43
N VAL A 103 21.60 29.26 -22.97
CA VAL A 103 20.46 28.80 -22.19
C VAL A 103 20.97 28.02 -20.98
N PRO A 104 20.62 28.43 -19.74
CA PRO A 104 20.91 27.64 -18.56
C PRO A 104 19.98 26.42 -18.46
N THR A 105 20.37 25.43 -17.65
CA THR A 105 19.58 24.24 -17.36
C THR A 105 18.20 24.62 -16.83
N GLY A 106 17.15 24.09 -17.45
CA GLY A 106 15.76 24.43 -17.15
C GLY A 106 15.26 25.73 -17.78
N GLY A 107 16.13 26.50 -18.44
CA GLY A 107 15.77 27.70 -19.20
C GLY A 107 14.89 27.38 -20.41
N MET A 108 13.99 28.29 -20.75
CA MET A 108 13.10 28.18 -21.90
C MET A 108 13.91 28.21 -23.20
N ILE A 109 13.66 27.25 -24.09
CA ILE A 109 14.30 27.19 -25.39
C ILE A 109 13.75 28.32 -26.29
N PRO A 110 14.62 29.18 -26.86
CA PRO A 110 14.23 30.20 -27.83
C PRO A 110 13.54 29.60 -29.06
N LYS A 111 12.65 30.39 -29.67
CA LYS A 111 11.99 29.95 -30.90
C LYS A 111 13.04 29.72 -32.01
N GLY A 112 12.84 28.69 -32.83
CA GLY A 112 13.76 28.34 -33.92
C GLY A 112 14.91 27.40 -33.55
N ALA A 113 15.28 27.30 -32.27
CA ALA A 113 16.26 26.32 -31.80
C ALA A 113 15.67 24.90 -31.75
N ASP A 114 16.47 23.91 -32.14
CA ASP A 114 16.10 22.49 -32.11
C ASP A 114 17.16 21.60 -31.43
N ALA A 115 18.21 22.18 -30.85
CA ALA A 115 19.17 21.49 -29.97
C ALA A 115 19.81 22.46 -28.96
N VAL A 116 20.38 21.92 -27.88
CA VAL A 116 21.27 22.64 -26.96
C VAL A 116 22.58 21.87 -26.82
N VAL A 117 23.68 22.49 -27.23
CA VAL A 117 25.02 21.92 -27.01
C VAL A 117 25.54 22.33 -25.63
N MET A 118 26.11 21.37 -24.89
CA MET A 118 26.66 21.62 -23.56
C MET A 118 27.83 22.61 -23.61
N LEU A 119 27.98 23.42 -22.55
CA LEU A 119 29.05 24.41 -22.43
C LEU A 119 30.46 23.81 -22.64
N GLU A 120 30.67 22.58 -22.20
CA GLU A 120 31.97 21.88 -22.27
C GLU A 120 32.44 21.62 -23.72
N TYR A 121 31.55 21.71 -24.70
CA TYR A 121 31.88 21.53 -26.12
C TYR A 121 31.96 22.85 -26.89
N VAL A 122 31.93 23.98 -26.17
CA VAL A 122 31.88 25.31 -26.78
C VAL A 122 32.88 26.24 -26.13
N ASP A 123 33.76 26.81 -26.94
CA ASP A 123 34.63 27.90 -26.53
C ASP A 123 33.99 29.24 -26.92
N GLN A 124 33.85 30.15 -25.96
CA GLN A 124 33.46 31.52 -26.25
C GLN A 124 34.70 32.30 -26.74
N MET A 125 34.67 32.76 -27.99
CA MET A 125 35.79 33.46 -28.62
C MET A 125 35.81 34.95 -28.25
N ASP A 126 34.63 35.56 -28.25
CA ASP A 126 34.39 36.96 -27.88
C ASP A 126 32.94 37.16 -27.39
N ASP A 127 32.48 38.40 -27.22
CA ASP A 127 31.14 38.73 -26.74
C ASP A 127 30.00 38.30 -27.70
N THR A 128 30.34 38.00 -28.96
CA THR A 128 29.39 37.77 -30.05
C THR A 128 29.62 36.47 -30.82
N THR A 129 30.66 35.70 -30.49
CA THR A 129 31.08 34.53 -31.26
C THR A 129 31.42 33.35 -30.35
N ILE A 130 30.87 32.18 -30.68
CA ILE A 130 31.23 30.90 -30.07
C ILE A 130 31.81 29.94 -31.10
N ALA A 131 32.70 29.05 -30.68
CA ALA A 131 33.20 27.93 -31.47
C ALA A 131 32.67 26.61 -30.89
N VAL A 132 31.87 25.90 -31.68
CA VAL A 132 31.26 24.62 -31.31
C VAL A 132 32.12 23.49 -31.88
N HIS A 133 32.65 22.65 -31.01
CA HIS A 133 33.58 21.57 -31.36
C HIS A 133 32.90 20.22 -31.58
N ARG A 134 31.61 20.12 -31.27
CA ARG A 134 30.86 18.86 -31.37
C ARG A 134 29.53 19.06 -32.10
N PRO A 135 29.16 18.18 -33.05
CA PRO A 135 27.87 18.24 -33.70
C PRO A 135 26.78 17.85 -32.70
N SER A 136 25.63 18.50 -32.80
CA SER A 136 24.44 18.18 -32.01
C SER A 136 23.33 17.59 -32.89
N ALA A 137 22.58 16.62 -32.35
CA ALA A 137 21.41 16.06 -33.01
C ALA A 137 20.13 16.85 -32.65
N PRO A 138 19.12 16.91 -33.53
CA PRO A 138 17.82 17.49 -33.17
C PRO A 138 17.25 16.85 -31.90
N GLY A 139 16.86 17.67 -30.93
CA GLY A 139 16.35 17.29 -29.62
C GLY A 139 17.42 17.06 -28.54
N GLU A 140 18.71 17.05 -28.89
CA GLU A 140 19.79 16.86 -27.91
C GLU A 140 19.88 18.04 -26.94
N GLY A 141 20.04 17.76 -25.64
CA GLY A 141 20.13 18.80 -24.60
C GLY A 141 18.79 19.47 -24.25
N MET A 142 17.66 18.87 -24.64
CA MET A 142 16.32 19.45 -24.48
C MET A 142 15.31 18.44 -23.91
N ILE A 143 14.26 18.96 -23.28
CA ILE A 143 12.97 18.27 -23.12
C ILE A 143 11.93 19.15 -23.79
N ILE A 144 11.15 18.61 -24.72
CA ILE A 144 10.11 19.37 -25.43
C ILE A 144 8.83 19.50 -24.60
N THR A 145 8.01 20.49 -24.94
CA THR A 145 6.71 20.70 -24.30
C THR A 145 5.86 19.42 -24.28
N GLY A 146 5.45 18.99 -23.09
CA GLY A 146 4.59 17.81 -22.90
C GLY A 146 5.26 16.48 -23.26
N GLU A 147 6.59 16.40 -23.27
CA GLU A 147 7.31 15.16 -23.49
C GLU A 147 7.11 14.15 -22.35
N ASP A 148 6.98 14.63 -21.11
CA ASP A 148 6.74 13.79 -19.93
C ASP A 148 5.23 13.51 -19.76
N ILE A 149 4.41 14.56 -19.65
CA ILE A 149 2.95 14.45 -19.51
C ILE A 149 2.28 15.43 -20.47
N LYS A 150 1.33 14.96 -21.28
CA LYS A 150 0.51 15.85 -22.12
C LYS A 150 -0.78 16.22 -21.42
N LYS A 151 -1.27 17.42 -21.70
CA LYS A 151 -2.59 17.85 -21.26
C LYS A 151 -3.64 16.82 -21.69
N GLY A 152 -4.44 16.37 -20.74
CA GLY A 152 -5.47 15.35 -20.93
C GLY A 152 -4.99 13.91 -20.74
N ASP A 153 -3.69 13.65 -20.52
CA ASP A 153 -3.20 12.32 -20.19
C ASP A 153 -3.73 11.86 -18.83
N LEU A 154 -4.02 10.57 -18.72
CA LEU A 154 -4.42 9.94 -17.47
C LEU A 154 -3.19 9.75 -16.56
N ILE A 155 -3.08 10.58 -15.53
CA ILE A 155 -2.00 10.49 -14.53
C ILE A 155 -2.26 9.32 -13.58
N MET A 156 -3.52 9.15 -13.18
CA MET A 156 -3.88 8.18 -12.15
C MET A 156 -5.29 7.63 -12.36
N LYS A 157 -5.42 6.30 -12.31
CA LYS A 157 -6.72 5.63 -12.27
C LYS A 157 -7.31 5.66 -10.85
N GLN A 158 -8.63 5.79 -10.77
CA GLN A 158 -9.41 5.53 -9.57
C GLN A 158 -9.07 4.14 -9.00
N GLY A 159 -9.00 4.02 -7.67
CA GLY A 159 -8.69 2.77 -6.97
C GLY A 159 -7.19 2.50 -6.83
N ARG A 160 -6.32 3.28 -7.49
CA ARG A 160 -4.87 3.15 -7.31
C ARG A 160 -4.42 3.78 -5.99
N ARG A 161 -3.49 3.11 -5.30
CA ARG A 161 -2.79 3.67 -4.13
C ARG A 161 -1.77 4.73 -4.57
N ILE A 162 -1.85 5.90 -3.95
CA ILE A 162 -1.01 7.07 -4.28
C ILE A 162 0.41 6.88 -3.74
N LYS A 163 1.41 6.94 -4.61
CA LYS A 163 2.84 6.81 -4.31
C LYS A 163 3.56 8.17 -4.33
N PRO A 164 4.80 8.27 -3.81
CA PRO A 164 5.55 9.53 -3.80
C PRO A 164 5.70 10.20 -5.18
N GLN A 165 6.03 9.42 -6.22
CA GLN A 165 6.16 9.92 -7.58
C GLN A 165 4.84 10.43 -8.15
N ASP A 166 3.71 9.86 -7.71
CA ASP A 166 2.39 10.28 -8.16
C ASP A 166 2.06 11.68 -7.61
N ILE A 167 2.41 11.95 -6.35
CA ILE A 167 2.28 13.28 -5.74
C ILE A 167 3.14 14.31 -6.50
N GLY A 168 4.36 13.93 -6.89
CA GLY A 168 5.24 14.77 -7.70
C GLY A 168 4.64 15.10 -9.07
N ALA A 169 4.11 14.10 -9.77
CA ALA A 169 3.45 14.29 -11.07
C ALA A 169 2.21 15.20 -10.96
N LEU A 170 1.35 14.96 -9.95
CA LEU A 170 0.17 15.80 -9.69
C LEU A 170 0.57 17.25 -9.40
N ALA A 171 1.58 17.47 -8.56
CA ALA A 171 2.10 18.81 -8.27
C ALA A 171 2.69 19.47 -9.53
N GLY A 172 3.41 18.71 -10.36
CA GLY A 172 4.02 19.17 -11.60
C GLY A 172 3.01 19.71 -12.61
N VAL A 173 1.80 19.15 -12.66
CA VAL A 173 0.70 19.65 -13.50
C VAL A 173 -0.25 20.62 -12.78
N GLY A 174 0.09 21.06 -11.56
CA GLY A 174 -0.69 22.04 -10.79
C GLY A 174 -1.89 21.48 -10.02
N ILE A 175 -2.00 20.16 -9.85
CA ILE A 175 -3.10 19.53 -9.10
C ILE A 175 -2.76 19.51 -7.61
N THR A 176 -3.29 20.49 -6.88
CA THR A 176 -3.03 20.71 -5.44
C THR A 176 -4.03 20.01 -4.51
N LYS A 177 -5.16 19.54 -5.05
CA LYS A 177 -6.14 18.74 -4.35
C LYS A 177 -6.58 17.56 -5.20
N ILE A 178 -6.91 16.45 -4.54
CA ILE A 178 -7.32 15.21 -5.17
C ILE A 178 -8.46 14.55 -4.40
N MET A 179 -9.40 13.98 -5.15
CA MET A 179 -10.43 13.11 -4.58
C MET A 179 -9.82 11.76 -4.19
N VAL A 180 -10.00 11.36 -2.94
CA VAL A 180 -9.58 10.06 -2.41
C VAL A 180 -10.75 9.34 -1.76
N PHE A 181 -10.64 8.02 -1.57
CA PHE A 181 -11.52 7.30 -0.66
C PHE A 181 -11.12 7.57 0.79
N GLU A 182 -12.09 7.74 1.69
CA GLU A 182 -11.88 7.86 3.13
C GLU A 182 -11.10 6.65 3.67
N LYS A 183 -10.43 6.78 4.82
CA LYS A 183 -9.77 5.61 5.42
C LYS A 183 -10.82 4.61 5.94
N PRO A 184 -10.60 3.29 5.78
CA PRO A 184 -11.40 2.30 6.52
C PRO A 184 -11.35 2.61 8.02
N LYS A 185 -12.48 2.50 8.71
CA LYS A 185 -12.60 2.84 10.13
C LYS A 185 -12.78 1.57 10.93
N ILE A 186 -11.89 1.34 11.87
CA ILE A 186 -11.82 0.12 12.64
C ILE A 186 -11.96 0.44 14.13
N ALA A 187 -12.84 -0.29 14.79
CA ALA A 187 -12.89 -0.37 16.24
C ALA A 187 -12.41 -1.74 16.71
N VAL A 188 -11.61 -1.77 17.77
CA VAL A 188 -11.11 -3.02 18.37
C VAL A 188 -11.57 -3.09 19.83
N VAL A 189 -12.27 -4.17 20.16
CA VAL A 189 -12.81 -4.44 21.48
C VAL A 189 -12.19 -5.74 21.97
N SER A 190 -11.47 -5.72 23.08
CA SER A 190 -11.07 -6.97 23.75
C SER A 190 -12.09 -7.34 24.81
N THR A 191 -12.38 -8.64 24.96
CA THR A 191 -13.26 -9.15 26.02
C THR A 191 -12.52 -10.15 26.89
N GLY A 192 -12.78 -10.06 28.19
CA GLY A 192 -12.27 -11.00 29.18
C GLY A 192 -12.12 -10.34 30.54
N ASP A 193 -12.69 -10.96 31.56
CA ASP A 193 -12.58 -10.47 32.93
C ASP A 193 -11.14 -10.53 33.46
N GLU A 194 -10.27 -11.32 32.84
CA GLU A 194 -8.84 -11.35 33.14
C GLU A 194 -8.05 -10.21 32.49
N ILE A 195 -8.61 -9.54 31.48
CA ILE A 195 -7.88 -8.59 30.63
C ILE A 195 -7.86 -7.20 31.28
N VAL A 196 -6.70 -6.54 31.24
CA VAL A 196 -6.54 -5.14 31.66
C VAL A 196 -5.70 -4.37 30.64
N GLU A 197 -5.83 -3.05 30.64
CA GLU A 197 -4.94 -2.21 29.85
C GLU A 197 -3.46 -2.45 30.23
N PRO A 198 -2.52 -2.37 29.26
CA PRO A 198 -1.10 -2.52 29.55
C PRO A 198 -0.58 -1.47 30.54
N ALA A 199 -0.16 -1.94 31.72
CA ALA A 199 0.49 -1.13 32.76
C ALA A 199 1.75 -1.83 33.30
N PRO A 200 2.74 -1.12 33.88
CA PRO A 200 3.95 -1.74 34.44
C PRO A 200 3.65 -2.81 35.49
N GLU A 201 2.64 -2.57 36.32
CA GLU A 201 2.17 -3.50 37.35
C GLU A 201 0.69 -3.83 37.11
N ILE A 202 0.30 -5.08 37.35
CA ILE A 202 -1.08 -5.55 37.26
C ILE A 202 -1.38 -6.49 38.43
N SER A 203 -2.63 -6.54 38.85
CA SER A 203 -3.08 -7.47 39.89
C SER A 203 -2.86 -8.92 39.47
N PHE A 204 -2.50 -9.77 40.43
CA PHE A 204 -2.35 -11.21 40.19
C PHE A 204 -3.63 -11.81 39.61
N GLY A 205 -3.50 -12.69 38.61
CA GLY A 205 -4.63 -13.27 37.88
C GLY A 205 -5.16 -12.43 36.72
N LYS A 206 -4.69 -11.18 36.55
CA LYS A 206 -4.94 -10.37 35.35
C LYS A 206 -3.82 -10.58 34.32
N ILE A 207 -4.15 -10.34 33.06
CA ILE A 207 -3.19 -10.31 31.94
C ILE A 207 -3.38 -9.02 31.12
N ARG A 208 -2.32 -8.56 30.48
CA ARG A 208 -2.36 -7.33 29.67
C ARG A 208 -3.03 -7.60 28.32
N ASP A 209 -3.79 -6.61 27.85
CA ASP A 209 -4.37 -6.63 26.52
C ASP A 209 -3.28 -6.49 25.45
N ILE A 210 -2.92 -7.61 24.84
CA ILE A 210 -1.96 -7.68 23.72
C ILE A 210 -2.70 -7.56 22.38
N ASN A 211 -3.92 -8.10 22.28
CA ASN A 211 -4.61 -8.26 21.02
C ASN A 211 -5.11 -6.94 20.48
N THR A 212 -5.68 -6.09 21.33
CA THR A 212 -6.15 -4.77 20.89
C THR A 212 -5.02 -3.97 20.24
N TYR A 213 -3.84 -4.00 20.84
CA TYR A 213 -2.66 -3.29 20.34
C TYR A 213 -2.13 -3.90 19.04
N ALA A 214 -2.03 -5.24 18.97
CA ALA A 214 -1.56 -5.91 17.76
C ALA A 214 -2.52 -5.69 16.58
N LEU A 215 -3.83 -5.87 16.80
CA LEU A 215 -4.85 -5.76 15.76
C LEU A 215 -5.08 -4.32 15.29
N ALA A 216 -5.06 -3.35 16.21
CA ALA A 216 -5.11 -1.92 15.85
C ALA A 216 -3.87 -1.51 15.02
N SER A 217 -2.69 -2.04 15.35
CA SER A 217 -1.47 -1.76 14.59
C SER A 217 -1.53 -2.36 13.19
N LEU A 218 -1.98 -3.61 13.05
CA LEU A 218 -2.20 -4.24 11.74
C LEU A 218 -3.20 -3.46 10.88
N GLY A 219 -4.28 -2.94 11.48
CA GLY A 219 -5.22 -2.06 10.78
C GLY A 219 -4.58 -0.76 10.29
N THR A 220 -3.79 -0.12 11.15
CA THR A 220 -3.07 1.13 10.84
C THR A 220 -2.07 0.91 9.69
N GLU A 221 -1.33 -0.19 9.70
CA GLU A 221 -0.38 -0.58 8.66
C GLU A 221 -1.07 -0.70 7.29
N LEU A 222 -2.30 -1.24 7.25
CA LEU A 222 -3.10 -1.35 6.03
C LEU A 222 -3.75 -0.01 5.58
N GLY A 223 -3.54 1.07 6.32
CA GLY A 223 -4.04 2.41 6.02
C GLY A 223 -5.40 2.74 6.65
N ALA A 224 -5.88 1.92 7.59
CA ALA A 224 -7.11 2.19 8.32
C ALA A 224 -6.92 3.23 9.44
N GLU A 225 -8.02 3.86 9.84
CA GLU A 225 -8.14 4.71 11.01
C GLU A 225 -8.72 3.91 12.18
N ILE A 226 -8.02 3.90 13.33
CA ILE A 226 -8.51 3.25 14.55
C ILE A 226 -9.33 4.25 15.34
N THR A 227 -10.65 4.09 15.36
CA THR A 227 -11.58 5.03 16.02
C THR A 227 -11.80 4.70 17.49
N TYR A 228 -11.63 3.42 17.86
CA TYR A 228 -11.82 2.94 19.21
C TYR A 228 -10.92 1.75 19.49
N LYS A 229 -10.39 1.71 20.71
CA LYS A 229 -9.71 0.58 21.31
C LYS A 229 -10.09 0.48 22.79
N GLY A 230 -10.40 -0.70 23.30
CA GLY A 230 -10.68 -0.85 24.72
C GLY A 230 -11.10 -2.27 25.13
N VAL A 231 -11.14 -2.47 26.44
CA VAL A 231 -11.50 -3.75 27.08
C VAL A 231 -12.94 -3.64 27.62
N VAL A 232 -13.68 -4.74 27.50
CA VAL A 232 -15.05 -4.91 28.01
C VAL A 232 -15.12 -6.21 28.81
N GLY A 233 -15.95 -6.25 29.85
CA GLY A 233 -16.19 -7.49 30.62
C GLY A 233 -16.79 -8.61 29.78
N ASP A 234 -16.74 -9.85 30.29
CA ASP A 234 -17.38 -11.00 29.63
C ASP A 234 -18.91 -11.05 29.90
N ASP A 235 -19.60 -9.93 29.68
CA ASP A 235 -21.05 -9.79 29.83
C ASP A 235 -21.74 -9.52 28.48
N PHE A 236 -22.86 -10.20 28.23
CA PHE A 236 -23.62 -10.04 26.99
C PHE A 236 -24.14 -8.61 26.82
N THR A 237 -24.65 -8.00 27.89
CA THR A 237 -25.26 -6.66 27.86
C THR A 237 -24.18 -5.62 27.60
N GLU A 238 -23.07 -5.69 28.35
CA GLU A 238 -21.95 -4.75 28.23
C GLU A 238 -21.35 -4.79 26.82
N LEU A 239 -21.07 -6.00 26.29
CA LEU A 239 -20.57 -6.17 24.93
C LEU A 239 -21.57 -5.67 23.89
N ARG A 240 -22.86 -5.98 24.05
CA ARG A 240 -23.90 -5.53 23.12
C ARG A 240 -24.01 -4.02 23.08
N GLU A 241 -24.10 -3.37 24.22
CA GLU A 241 -24.19 -1.90 24.31
C GLU A 241 -22.95 -1.24 23.71
N LYS A 242 -21.75 -1.80 24.00
CA LYS A 242 -20.51 -1.30 23.42
C LYS A 242 -20.51 -1.42 21.90
N LEU A 243 -20.83 -2.59 21.34
CA LEU A 243 -20.85 -2.78 19.89
C LEU A 243 -21.92 -1.92 19.22
N LEU A 244 -23.10 -1.78 19.84
CA LEU A 244 -24.16 -0.90 19.33
C LEU A 244 -23.71 0.56 19.25
N SER A 245 -22.93 1.04 20.24
CA SER A 245 -22.37 2.41 20.21
C SER A 245 -21.34 2.64 19.11
N LEU A 246 -20.74 1.57 18.58
CA LEU A 246 -19.67 1.63 17.56
C LEU A 246 -20.19 1.41 16.14
N ILE A 247 -21.37 0.78 16.00
CA ILE A 247 -22.06 0.59 14.72
C ILE A 247 -22.33 1.96 14.08
N ASN A 248 -22.32 2.02 12.75
CA ASN A 248 -22.50 3.24 11.92
C ASN A 248 -21.38 4.29 12.01
N HIS A 249 -20.51 4.20 13.02
CA HIS A 249 -19.28 5.00 13.11
C HIS A 249 -18.06 4.28 12.54
N ASN A 250 -18.17 2.97 12.32
CA ASN A 250 -17.09 2.10 11.88
C ASN A 250 -17.50 1.25 10.69
N HIS A 251 -16.53 0.98 9.82
CA HIS A 251 -16.69 0.02 8.72
C HIS A 251 -16.48 -1.40 9.23
N ILE A 252 -15.57 -1.58 10.19
CA ILE A 252 -15.18 -2.87 10.74
C ILE A 252 -15.12 -2.75 12.27
N ILE A 253 -15.74 -3.69 12.98
CA ILE A 253 -15.55 -3.85 14.43
C ILE A 253 -14.99 -5.24 14.69
N ILE A 254 -13.92 -5.28 15.47
CA ILE A 254 -13.19 -6.48 15.82
C ILE A 254 -13.38 -6.73 17.30
N VAL A 255 -13.87 -7.91 17.64
CA VAL A 255 -13.98 -8.41 19.02
C VAL A 255 -12.92 -9.48 19.20
N SER A 256 -11.97 -9.26 20.12
CA SER A 256 -10.92 -10.23 20.44
C SER A 256 -11.05 -10.70 21.89
N GLY A 257 -11.53 -11.92 22.06
CA GLY A 257 -11.78 -12.46 23.39
C GLY A 257 -12.54 -13.77 23.33
N GLY A 258 -12.61 -14.49 24.45
CA GLY A 258 -13.55 -15.60 24.58
C GLY A 258 -13.17 -16.90 23.87
N SER A 259 -11.92 -17.38 23.96
CA SER A 259 -11.57 -18.72 23.40
C SER A 259 -12.26 -19.92 24.10
N SER A 260 -12.99 -19.69 25.19
CA SER A 260 -13.85 -20.69 25.85
C SER A 260 -15.08 -21.02 25.00
N VAL A 261 -15.64 -22.22 25.17
CA VAL A 261 -16.84 -22.67 24.45
C VAL A 261 -18.03 -21.75 24.75
N GLY A 262 -18.15 -21.22 25.98
CA GLY A 262 -19.25 -20.33 26.38
C GLY A 262 -19.17 -18.92 25.81
N ASN A 263 -17.99 -18.30 25.79
CA ASN A 263 -17.84 -16.89 25.38
C ASN A 263 -17.96 -16.69 23.86
N LYS A 264 -17.61 -17.70 23.04
CA LYS A 264 -17.84 -17.67 21.58
C LYS A 264 -19.31 -17.51 21.25
N ASP A 265 -20.14 -18.27 21.96
CA ASP A 265 -21.58 -18.21 21.80
C ASP A 265 -22.12 -16.85 22.25
N VAL A 266 -21.49 -16.17 23.22
CA VAL A 266 -21.84 -14.78 23.59
C VAL A 266 -21.57 -13.84 22.43
N THR A 267 -20.37 -13.82 21.84
CA THR A 267 -20.05 -12.92 20.72
C THR A 267 -20.96 -13.15 19.52
N ALA A 268 -21.21 -14.39 19.14
CA ALA A 268 -22.15 -14.71 18.04
C ALA A 268 -23.58 -14.23 18.35
N ARG A 269 -24.09 -14.50 19.57
CA ARG A 269 -25.41 -14.04 20.00
C ARG A 269 -25.52 -12.52 20.05
N VAL A 270 -24.45 -11.83 20.47
CA VAL A 270 -24.42 -10.37 20.46
C VAL A 270 -24.52 -9.88 19.02
N ILE A 271 -23.68 -10.38 18.11
CA ILE A 271 -23.72 -10.03 16.67
C ILE A 271 -25.12 -10.24 16.09
N ASP A 272 -25.76 -11.38 16.38
CA ASP A 272 -27.11 -11.70 15.90
C ASP A 272 -28.17 -10.75 16.48
N SER A 273 -27.96 -10.21 17.67
CA SER A 273 -28.86 -9.25 18.33
C SER A 273 -28.72 -7.81 17.83
N LEU A 274 -27.68 -7.51 17.06
CA LEU A 274 -27.38 -6.15 16.57
C LEU A 274 -28.05 -5.85 15.22
N GLY A 275 -28.73 -6.81 14.61
CA GLY A 275 -29.48 -6.62 13.36
C GLY A 275 -29.16 -7.66 12.28
N HIS A 276 -29.94 -7.65 11.20
CA HIS A 276 -29.73 -8.54 10.06
C HIS A 276 -28.54 -8.09 9.19
N PRO A 277 -27.83 -9.02 8.52
CA PRO A 277 -28.03 -10.48 8.53
C PRO A 277 -27.47 -11.21 9.76
N GLY A 278 -26.76 -10.53 10.66
CA GLY A 278 -26.13 -11.15 11.82
C GLY A 278 -24.93 -12.00 11.45
N THR A 279 -24.70 -13.08 12.19
CA THR A 279 -23.60 -14.03 11.99
C THR A 279 -23.87 -14.92 10.78
N PHE A 280 -22.93 -14.97 9.83
CA PHE A 280 -23.00 -15.85 8.66
C PHE A 280 -21.82 -16.82 8.52
N VAL A 281 -20.77 -16.63 9.32
CA VAL A 281 -19.69 -17.62 9.56
C VAL A 281 -19.58 -17.81 11.07
N HIS A 282 -19.67 -19.07 11.52
CA HIS A 282 -19.50 -19.44 12.92
C HIS A 282 -18.52 -20.61 13.02
N GLY A 283 -17.24 -20.27 12.95
CA GLY A 283 -16.13 -21.21 12.94
C GLY A 283 -15.61 -21.48 11.54
N VAL A 284 -14.29 -21.57 11.43
CA VAL A 284 -13.56 -21.78 10.19
C VAL A 284 -12.62 -22.99 10.33
N ALA A 285 -12.48 -23.76 9.27
CA ALA A 285 -11.52 -24.85 9.15
C ALA A 285 -10.09 -24.32 8.95
N VAL A 286 -9.57 -23.59 9.94
CA VAL A 286 -8.21 -23.02 9.96
C VAL A 286 -7.47 -23.34 11.26
N LYS A 287 -6.14 -23.46 11.17
CA LYS A 287 -5.23 -23.61 12.30
C LYS A 287 -4.06 -22.61 12.18
N PRO A 288 -3.83 -21.74 13.19
CA PRO A 288 -4.75 -21.41 14.29
C PRO A 288 -5.97 -20.61 13.81
N GLY A 289 -7.01 -20.46 14.64
CA GLY A 289 -8.15 -19.58 14.31
C GLY A 289 -9.53 -20.23 14.19
N LYS A 290 -9.67 -21.53 14.53
CA LYS A 290 -10.95 -22.26 14.38
C LYS A 290 -12.22 -21.50 14.82
N PRO A 291 -12.29 -20.85 15.99
CA PRO A 291 -13.54 -20.25 16.46
C PRO A 291 -13.80 -18.83 15.90
N THR A 292 -13.41 -18.55 14.67
CA THR A 292 -13.65 -17.25 14.03
C THR A 292 -15.13 -17.06 13.75
N ILE A 293 -15.67 -15.92 14.13
CA ILE A 293 -17.05 -15.51 13.85
C ILE A 293 -17.00 -14.33 12.88
N ILE A 294 -17.85 -14.34 11.86
CA ILE A 294 -18.00 -13.23 10.91
C ILE A 294 -19.48 -12.94 10.75
N GLY A 295 -19.83 -11.67 10.90
CA GLY A 295 -21.18 -11.18 10.75
C GLY A 295 -21.22 -9.78 10.18
N LYS A 296 -22.45 -9.31 9.97
CA LYS A 296 -22.74 -7.96 9.48
C LYS A 296 -23.95 -7.43 10.21
N SER A 297 -23.89 -6.17 10.62
CA SER A 297 -25.06 -5.39 11.01
C SER A 297 -25.02 -4.07 10.24
N GLU A 298 -26.10 -3.75 9.53
CA GLU A 298 -26.18 -2.56 8.68
C GLU A 298 -24.96 -2.46 7.74
N ASN A 299 -24.26 -1.33 7.74
CA ASN A 299 -23.03 -1.11 6.97
C ASN A 299 -21.75 -1.35 7.80
N THR A 300 -21.81 -2.24 8.79
CA THR A 300 -20.67 -2.56 9.67
C THR A 300 -20.34 -4.04 9.63
N ALA A 301 -19.10 -4.39 9.28
CA ALA A 301 -18.58 -5.74 9.37
C ALA A 301 -18.18 -6.06 10.81
N LEU A 302 -18.56 -7.23 11.31
CA LEU A 302 -18.33 -7.67 12.69
C LEU A 302 -17.48 -8.94 12.67
N PHE A 303 -16.35 -8.92 13.38
CA PHE A 303 -15.43 -10.06 13.46
C PHE A 303 -15.23 -10.48 14.92
N GLY A 304 -15.50 -11.74 15.23
CA GLY A 304 -15.13 -12.37 16.49
C GLY A 304 -13.86 -13.20 16.32
N LEU A 305 -12.76 -12.75 16.91
CA LEU A 305 -11.45 -13.38 16.86
C LEU A 305 -11.16 -14.19 18.12
N PRO A 306 -10.34 -15.27 18.03
CA PRO A 306 -9.91 -15.99 19.23
C PRO A 306 -9.07 -15.11 20.16
N GLY A 307 -9.15 -15.33 21.48
CA GLY A 307 -8.33 -14.61 22.47
C GLY A 307 -6.82 -14.92 22.42
N HIS A 308 -6.40 -16.02 21.79
CA HIS A 308 -4.99 -16.34 21.62
C HIS A 308 -4.32 -15.42 20.56
N PRO A 309 -3.24 -14.69 20.89
CA PRO A 309 -2.69 -13.64 20.03
C PRO A 309 -2.28 -14.08 18.63
N VAL A 310 -1.56 -15.20 18.50
CA VAL A 310 -1.16 -15.74 17.19
C VAL A 310 -2.39 -16.07 16.35
N SER A 311 -3.45 -16.56 16.99
CA SER A 311 -4.69 -16.91 16.28
C SER A 311 -5.41 -15.65 15.80
N ALA A 312 -5.50 -14.62 16.65
CA ALA A 312 -6.14 -13.35 16.30
C ALA A 312 -5.44 -12.67 15.12
N MET A 313 -4.10 -12.58 15.15
CA MET A 313 -3.32 -11.95 14.08
C MET A 313 -3.44 -12.70 12.75
N ILE A 314 -3.40 -14.03 12.77
CA ILE A 314 -3.57 -14.83 11.54
C ILE A 314 -4.97 -14.69 10.96
N VAL A 315 -6.01 -14.76 11.80
CA VAL A 315 -7.38 -14.56 11.32
C VAL A 315 -7.58 -13.13 10.80
N PHE A 316 -6.93 -12.13 11.40
CA PHE A 316 -6.88 -10.77 10.86
C PHE A 316 -6.28 -10.73 9.45
N LYS A 317 -5.07 -11.28 9.26
CA LYS A 317 -4.38 -11.34 7.96
C LYS A 317 -5.21 -12.11 6.91
N ILE A 318 -5.97 -13.13 7.29
CA ILE A 318 -6.79 -13.91 6.35
C ILE A 318 -8.06 -13.15 5.93
N PHE A 319 -8.83 -12.61 6.87
CA PHE A 319 -10.17 -12.12 6.59
C PHE A 319 -10.29 -10.60 6.63
N ILE A 320 -9.70 -9.97 7.65
CA ILE A 320 -9.86 -8.52 7.86
C ILE A 320 -8.98 -7.77 6.85
N GLU A 321 -7.75 -8.23 6.61
CA GLU A 321 -6.90 -7.69 5.55
C GLU A 321 -7.53 -7.87 4.16
N HIS A 322 -8.15 -9.02 3.87
CA HIS A 322 -8.91 -9.23 2.63
C HIS A 322 -10.00 -8.16 2.44
N LEU A 323 -10.82 -7.94 3.48
CA LEU A 323 -11.86 -6.92 3.44
C LEU A 323 -11.29 -5.51 3.28
N ILE A 324 -10.20 -5.18 3.98
CA ILE A 324 -9.56 -3.85 3.85
C ILE A 324 -8.99 -3.65 2.44
N LYS A 325 -8.31 -4.65 1.87
CA LYS A 325 -7.81 -4.60 0.49
C LYS A 325 -8.95 -4.35 -0.49
N ARG A 326 -10.07 -5.06 -0.34
CA ARG A 326 -11.27 -4.85 -1.15
C ARG A 326 -11.85 -3.44 -1.02
N LEU A 327 -12.02 -2.95 0.21
CA LEU A 327 -12.51 -1.59 0.46
C LEU A 327 -11.58 -0.53 -0.16
N ASN A 328 -10.29 -0.83 -0.22
CA ASN A 328 -9.26 -0.01 -0.84
C ASN A 328 -9.07 -0.25 -2.34
N HIS A 329 -9.92 -1.05 -3.00
CA HIS A 329 -9.79 -1.41 -4.43
C HIS A 329 -8.46 -2.08 -4.80
N GLN A 330 -7.93 -2.89 -3.89
CA GLN A 330 -6.67 -3.62 -4.03
C GLN A 330 -6.89 -5.14 -4.00
N ASP A 331 -8.03 -5.62 -4.50
CA ASP A 331 -8.39 -7.06 -4.53
C ASP A 331 -7.32 -7.90 -5.27
N ASP A 332 -6.74 -7.34 -6.34
CA ASP A 332 -5.72 -8.01 -7.16
C ASP A 332 -4.28 -7.73 -6.70
N ALA A 333 -4.08 -7.17 -5.51
CA ALA A 333 -2.74 -6.95 -4.98
C ALA A 333 -2.05 -8.29 -4.73
N GLU A 334 -0.98 -8.57 -5.46
CA GLU A 334 -0.21 -9.80 -5.31
C GLU A 334 0.29 -9.94 -3.87
N GLU A 335 0.11 -11.14 -3.31
CA GLU A 335 0.74 -11.50 -2.05
C GLU A 335 2.26 -11.61 -2.25
N ILE A 336 3.02 -10.84 -1.48
CA ILE A 336 4.47 -10.93 -1.50
C ILE A 336 4.86 -12.25 -0.83
N THR A 337 5.28 -13.21 -1.64
CA THR A 337 5.76 -14.51 -1.19
C THR A 337 7.21 -14.74 -1.59
N VAL A 338 7.93 -15.47 -0.75
CA VAL A 338 9.31 -15.88 -1.00
C VAL A 338 9.35 -17.39 -1.18
N PRO A 339 9.86 -17.91 -2.32
CA PRO A 339 10.14 -19.33 -2.47
C PRO A 339 11.21 -19.77 -1.47
N ALA A 340 10.96 -20.87 -0.78
CA ALA A 340 11.89 -21.46 0.18
C ALA A 340 11.81 -22.99 0.15
N VAL A 341 12.74 -23.65 0.84
CA VAL A 341 12.72 -25.08 1.09
C VAL A 341 12.38 -25.34 2.55
N ALA A 342 11.47 -26.28 2.84
CA ALA A 342 11.11 -26.61 4.21
C ALA A 342 12.31 -27.21 4.97
N GLY A 343 12.73 -26.57 6.06
CA GLY A 343 13.86 -26.99 6.90
C GLY A 343 13.56 -28.21 7.79
N ALA A 344 12.28 -28.50 8.01
CA ALA A 344 11.80 -29.65 8.78
C ALA A 344 10.47 -30.17 8.21
N ASN A 345 10.08 -31.37 8.66
CA ASN A 345 8.72 -31.87 8.40
C ASN A 345 7.72 -31.02 9.19
N ILE A 346 6.72 -30.46 8.50
CA ILE A 346 5.65 -29.66 9.11
C ILE A 346 4.37 -30.46 9.02
N HIS A 347 3.77 -30.81 10.16
CA HIS A 347 2.52 -31.55 10.19
C HIS A 347 1.29 -30.65 10.11
N SER A 348 0.32 -31.03 9.28
CA SER A 348 -1.00 -30.42 9.17
C SER A 348 -2.08 -31.48 9.36
N ALA A 349 -3.16 -31.13 10.05
CA ALA A 349 -4.28 -32.05 10.19
C ALA A 349 -5.18 -31.97 8.94
N PRO A 350 -5.66 -33.11 8.39
CA PRO A 350 -6.61 -33.10 7.29
C PRO A 350 -7.86 -32.27 7.59
N GLY A 351 -8.43 -31.65 6.55
CA GLY A 351 -9.71 -30.94 6.63
C GLY A 351 -9.62 -29.53 7.23
N LYS A 352 -8.42 -28.95 7.36
CA LYS A 352 -8.23 -27.53 7.71
C LYS A 352 -6.98 -26.95 7.07
N GLU A 353 -7.01 -25.67 6.76
CA GLU A 353 -5.81 -24.95 6.33
C GLU A 353 -4.93 -24.64 7.53
N THR A 354 -3.63 -24.93 7.44
CA THR A 354 -2.65 -24.66 8.50
C THR A 354 -1.73 -23.53 8.09
N TYR A 355 -1.61 -22.53 8.96
CA TYR A 355 -0.73 -21.37 8.82
C TYR A 355 0.40 -21.55 9.82
N GLN A 356 1.54 -22.09 9.36
CA GLN A 356 2.69 -22.40 10.20
C GLN A 356 3.69 -21.25 10.16
N MET A 357 3.98 -20.65 11.31
CA MET A 357 4.98 -19.58 11.40
C MET A 357 6.36 -20.14 11.15
N VAL A 358 7.19 -19.39 10.41
CA VAL A 358 8.55 -19.79 10.03
C VAL A 358 9.56 -18.66 10.23
N THR A 359 10.80 -19.03 10.49
CA THR A 359 11.97 -18.19 10.21
C THR A 359 12.49 -18.52 8.81
N LEU A 360 13.17 -17.56 8.19
CA LEU A 360 13.88 -17.70 6.93
C LEU A 360 15.38 -17.57 7.18
N GLU A 361 16.12 -18.60 6.82
CA GLU A 361 17.58 -18.62 6.86
C GLU A 361 18.12 -18.75 5.44
N GLY A 362 19.12 -17.95 5.07
CA GLY A 362 19.73 -17.98 3.74
C GLY A 362 19.86 -16.59 3.09
N SER A 363 20.38 -16.56 1.87
CA SER A 363 20.61 -15.34 1.08
C SER A 363 20.51 -15.63 -0.42
N ASN A 364 20.35 -14.60 -1.25
CA ASN A 364 20.37 -14.70 -2.72
C ASN A 364 19.31 -15.63 -3.33
N GLY A 365 18.16 -15.78 -2.68
CA GLY A 365 17.04 -16.59 -3.18
C GLY A 365 17.04 -18.05 -2.70
N ASP A 366 18.11 -18.51 -2.05
CA ASP A 366 18.20 -19.85 -1.46
C ASP A 366 17.79 -19.81 0.02
N TYR A 367 16.48 -19.77 0.27
CA TYR A 367 15.94 -19.72 1.64
C TYR A 367 15.52 -21.08 2.17
N VAL A 368 15.81 -21.33 3.44
CA VAL A 368 15.28 -22.43 4.23
C VAL A 368 14.23 -21.88 5.19
N ALA A 369 13.01 -22.42 5.11
CA ALA A 369 11.89 -22.08 5.98
C ALA A 369 11.85 -23.03 7.18
N SER A 370 12.21 -22.55 8.37
CA SER A 370 12.26 -23.33 9.60
C SER A 370 11.03 -23.07 10.47
N PRO A 371 10.19 -24.08 10.79
CA PRO A 371 8.97 -23.88 11.55
C PRO A 371 9.25 -23.47 13.00
N ILE A 372 8.52 -22.45 13.47
CA ILE A 372 8.55 -22.04 14.87
C ILE A 372 7.44 -22.79 15.62
N TYR A 373 7.84 -23.64 16.56
CA TYR A 373 6.91 -24.41 17.39
C TYR A 373 6.57 -23.66 18.68
N GLY A 374 5.28 -23.69 19.04
CA GLY A 374 4.80 -23.21 20.31
C GLY A 374 3.28 -23.22 20.41
N LYS A 375 2.76 -22.71 21.53
CA LYS A 375 1.32 -22.57 21.76
C LYS A 375 0.84 -21.26 21.15
N SER A 376 -0.36 -21.25 20.56
CA SER A 376 -0.91 -20.04 19.91
C SER A 376 -1.18 -18.87 20.86
N GLY A 377 -1.16 -19.10 22.18
CA GLY A 377 -1.17 -18.06 23.20
C GLY A 377 0.14 -17.28 23.34
N ALA A 378 1.26 -17.78 22.80
CA ALA A 378 2.57 -17.16 22.95
C ALA A 378 2.84 -16.15 21.82
N ILE A 379 2.70 -14.85 22.13
CA ILE A 379 2.97 -13.76 21.16
C ILE A 379 4.41 -13.77 20.63
N SER A 380 5.36 -14.32 21.40
CA SER A 380 6.77 -14.46 20.98
C SER A 380 6.98 -15.31 19.72
N LEU A 381 5.99 -16.11 19.33
CA LEU A 381 6.00 -16.79 18.03
C LEU A 381 5.91 -15.81 16.88
N MET A 382 5.07 -14.76 17.00
CA MET A 382 4.94 -13.73 15.97
C MET A 382 6.17 -12.83 15.92
N THR A 383 6.73 -12.46 17.07
CA THR A 383 7.92 -11.58 17.11
C THR A 383 9.18 -12.23 16.55
N LYS A 384 9.22 -13.56 16.50
CA LYS A 384 10.33 -14.34 15.92
C LYS A 384 10.07 -14.74 14.46
N ALA A 385 8.82 -14.74 14.03
CA ALA A 385 8.44 -15.15 12.69
C ALA A 385 8.84 -14.08 11.67
N GLN A 386 9.37 -14.52 10.53
CA GLN A 386 9.59 -13.68 9.36
C GLN A 386 8.47 -13.86 8.32
N GLY A 387 7.66 -14.90 8.49
CA GLY A 387 6.56 -15.23 7.61
C GLY A 387 5.80 -16.47 8.08
N PHE A 388 4.90 -16.94 7.23
CA PHE A 388 4.20 -18.20 7.44
C PHE A 388 4.08 -19.02 6.16
N VAL A 389 4.02 -20.34 6.31
CA VAL A 389 3.71 -21.28 5.24
C VAL A 389 2.24 -21.65 5.34
N ARG A 390 1.52 -21.51 4.23
CA ARG A 390 0.14 -21.97 4.09
C ARG A 390 0.10 -23.41 3.59
N ILE A 391 -0.43 -24.30 4.40
CA ILE A 391 -0.65 -25.72 4.05
C ILE A 391 -2.14 -25.91 3.80
N GLY A 392 -2.49 -26.28 2.56
CA GLY A 392 -3.88 -26.42 2.12
C GLY A 392 -4.65 -27.53 2.85
N HIS A 393 -5.98 -27.42 2.84
CA HIS A 393 -6.89 -28.30 3.61
C HIS A 393 -6.82 -29.79 3.25
N ASN A 394 -6.34 -30.13 2.05
CA ASN A 394 -6.16 -31.50 1.56
C ASN A 394 -4.72 -32.04 1.76
N LYS A 395 -3.86 -31.33 2.50
CA LYS A 395 -2.49 -31.76 2.79
C LYS A 395 -2.32 -32.12 4.27
N GLU A 396 -1.62 -33.21 4.52
CA GLU A 396 -1.25 -33.66 5.88
C GLU A 396 0.04 -33.00 6.41
N GLY A 397 0.64 -32.13 5.62
CA GLY A 397 1.88 -31.47 5.95
C GLY A 397 2.75 -31.16 4.74
N VAL A 398 4.00 -30.83 5.06
CA VAL A 398 5.10 -30.56 4.11
C VAL A 398 6.31 -31.35 4.60
N LYS A 399 7.01 -32.04 3.69
CA LYS A 399 8.24 -32.77 4.04
C LYS A 399 9.44 -31.84 4.02
N LYS A 400 10.43 -32.12 4.87
CA LYS A 400 11.75 -31.48 4.80
C LYS A 400 12.31 -31.61 3.38
N GLY A 401 12.81 -30.52 2.81
CA GLY A 401 13.32 -30.48 1.44
C GLY A 401 12.26 -30.14 0.38
N GLU A 402 10.97 -30.12 0.72
CA GLU A 402 9.91 -29.71 -0.21
C GLU A 402 9.92 -28.18 -0.41
N LYS A 403 9.65 -27.74 -1.64
CA LYS A 403 9.50 -26.32 -1.97
C LYS A 403 8.20 -25.78 -1.36
N VAL A 404 8.29 -24.63 -0.72
CA VAL A 404 7.17 -23.90 -0.12
C VAL A 404 7.19 -22.44 -0.52
N LEU A 405 6.03 -21.79 -0.45
CA LEU A 405 5.91 -20.34 -0.51
C LEU A 405 5.73 -19.82 0.91
N VAL A 406 6.55 -18.83 1.27
CA VAL A 406 6.50 -18.17 2.56
C VAL A 406 5.87 -16.80 2.36
N HIS A 407 4.72 -16.59 3.00
CA HIS A 407 4.04 -15.31 3.04
C HIS A 407 4.71 -14.45 4.12
N LEU A 408 5.25 -13.30 3.75
CA LEU A 408 5.96 -12.41 4.69
C LEU A 408 4.96 -11.72 5.63
N LEU A 409 5.38 -11.49 6.87
CA LEU A 409 4.54 -10.90 7.93
C LEU A 409 4.59 -9.38 7.98
#